data_AF-A0A9W7X854-F1
#
_entry.id   AF-A0A9W7X854-F1
#
_cell.length_a   1.000
_cell.length_b   1.000
_cell.length_c   1.000
_cell.angle_alpha   90.00
_cell.angle_beta   90.00
_cell.angle_gamma   90.00
#
_symmetry.space_group_name_H-M   'P 1'
#
loop_
_entity.id
_entity.type
_entity.pdbx_description
1 polymer ?
#
loop_
_entity_poly.entity_id
_entity_poly.type
_entity_poly.pdbx_seq_one_letter_code
_entity_poly.pdbx_strand_id
1 'polypeptide(L)'
;MSQPFDLCPDHPEPTKAKTTAPASLKKKRKVGESSTNTASVQHLRLGLVLLKGFVKPEDQVEIVRTCRQLGIGPGEFYKPSFKNGTKMKLWMMCLGKNWDPTTGFYGPTRPCDGAQLGLHQDKDESGRSINQGLPIISISLGDTAEFLFGDTRDKDRATKVNLESGDVLILGGRSRLLFHGISHVKPNTAPTWLKEETGLRPGRINLTFRQY
;
A
#
# COMPACT_ATOMS: atom_id res chain seq x y z
N MET A 1 -10.67 24.47 -10.13
CA MET A 1 -9.61 23.44 -9.96
C MET A 1 -10.12 22.45 -8.93
N SER A 2 -9.99 21.13 -9.16
CA SER A 2 -10.39 20.13 -8.16
C SER A 2 -9.48 20.23 -6.93
N GLN A 3 -10.01 20.03 -5.73
CA GLN A 3 -9.19 19.98 -4.52
C GLN A 3 -8.20 18.79 -4.57
N PRO A 4 -6.99 18.95 -3.99
CA PRO A 4 -6.02 17.87 -3.82
C PRO A 4 -6.64 16.69 -3.06
N PHE A 5 -6.21 15.46 -3.35
CA PHE A 5 -6.62 14.32 -2.55
C PHE A 5 -5.89 14.32 -1.20
N ASP A 6 -6.60 14.74 -0.15
CA ASP A 6 -6.09 14.67 1.22
C ASP A 6 -6.25 13.25 1.79
N LEU A 7 -5.17 12.70 2.35
CA LEU A 7 -5.17 11.42 3.06
C LEU A 7 -5.89 11.51 4.41
N CYS A 8 -5.83 12.69 5.06
CA CYS A 8 -6.37 12.89 6.39
C CYS A 8 -7.19 14.20 6.45
N PRO A 9 -8.34 14.28 5.77
CA PRO A 9 -9.09 15.51 5.67
C PRO A 9 -9.58 16.00 7.04
N ASP A 10 -9.47 17.32 7.29
CA ASP A 10 -9.85 17.94 8.57
C ASP A 10 -11.36 17.80 8.88
N HIS A 11 -12.15 17.52 7.84
CA HIS A 11 -13.55 17.10 7.95
C HIS A 11 -13.75 15.76 7.24
N PRO A 12 -14.23 14.71 7.93
CA PRO A 12 -14.51 13.43 7.30
C PRO A 12 -15.60 13.61 6.24
N GLU A 13 -15.27 13.29 4.98
CA GLU A 13 -16.23 13.15 3.89
C GLU A 13 -17.39 12.23 4.33
N PRO A 14 -18.65 12.55 4.01
CA PRO A 14 -19.77 11.71 4.37
C PRO A 14 -19.61 10.34 3.68
N THR A 15 -19.20 9.35 4.45
CA THR A 15 -19.20 7.96 4.00
C THR A 15 -20.61 7.60 3.60
N LYS A 16 -20.82 7.18 2.35
CA LYS A 16 -22.05 6.49 1.92
C LYS A 16 -22.13 5.14 2.65
N ALA A 17 -22.49 5.19 3.93
CA ALA A 17 -22.80 4.02 4.71
C ALA A 17 -24.13 3.45 4.19
N LYS A 18 -24.14 2.20 3.73
CA LYS A 18 -25.38 1.43 3.67
C LYS A 18 -25.77 1.14 5.12
N THR A 19 -26.77 1.84 5.61
CA THR A 19 -27.36 1.62 6.94
C THR A 19 -27.88 0.20 7.04
N THR A 20 -27.19 -0.63 7.82
CA THR A 20 -27.82 -1.77 8.50
C THR A 20 -27.61 -1.52 9.98
N ALA A 21 -28.72 -1.45 10.71
CA ALA A 21 -28.77 -1.04 12.11
C ALA A 21 -27.96 -2.00 13.00
N PRO A 22 -27.30 -1.52 14.07
CA PRO A 22 -26.60 -2.40 14.99
C PRO A 22 -27.56 -3.01 16.01
N ALA A 23 -27.51 -4.33 16.16
CA ALA A 23 -28.09 -5.02 17.31
C ALA A 23 -27.18 -4.81 18.53
N SER A 24 -27.77 -4.30 19.62
CA SER A 24 -27.13 -4.05 20.90
C SER A 24 -26.59 -5.34 21.55
N LEU A 25 -25.27 -5.45 21.71
CA LEU A 25 -24.64 -6.42 22.60
C LEU A 25 -23.66 -5.70 23.53
N LYS A 26 -24.09 -5.51 24.78
CA LYS A 26 -23.25 -5.04 25.88
C LYS A 26 -22.16 -6.08 26.16
N LYS A 27 -20.89 -5.74 25.94
CA LYS A 27 -19.77 -6.54 26.47
C LYS A 27 -18.91 -5.66 27.39
N LYS A 28 -18.81 -6.10 28.65
CA LYS A 28 -18.03 -5.46 29.72
C LYS A 28 -16.55 -5.32 29.29
N ARG A 29 -16.02 -4.13 29.50
CA ARG A 29 -14.59 -3.79 29.34
C ARG A 29 -13.74 -4.67 30.26
N LYS A 30 -12.78 -5.38 29.69
CA LYS A 30 -11.61 -5.88 30.40
C LYS A 30 -10.42 -5.09 29.85
N VAL A 31 -9.81 -4.27 30.70
CA VAL A 31 -8.56 -3.58 30.40
C VAL A 31 -7.52 -4.69 30.25
N GLY A 32 -7.11 -4.95 29.00
CA GLY A 32 -6.08 -5.91 28.65
C GLY A 32 -4.77 -5.18 28.44
N GLU A 33 -3.72 -5.69 29.09
CA GLU A 33 -2.35 -5.20 29.04
C GLU A 33 -1.84 -4.95 27.62
N SER A 34 -1.06 -3.88 27.48
CA SER A 34 -0.30 -3.54 26.28
C SER A 34 0.71 -4.66 26.00
N SER A 35 0.35 -5.59 25.12
CA SER A 35 1.26 -6.59 24.60
C SER A 35 2.26 -5.88 23.68
N THR A 36 3.53 -5.83 24.08
CA THR A 36 4.64 -5.50 23.19
C THR A 36 4.59 -6.45 21.99
N ASN A 37 4.11 -5.95 20.84
CA ASN A 37 3.97 -6.76 19.64
C ASN A 37 5.37 -7.05 19.09
N THR A 38 5.93 -8.22 19.38
CA THR A 38 7.22 -8.62 18.85
C THR A 38 7.07 -8.83 17.35
N ALA A 39 7.80 -8.04 16.54
CA ALA A 39 7.81 -8.21 15.10
C ALA A 39 8.19 -9.66 14.75
N SER A 40 7.36 -10.31 13.92
CA SER A 40 7.59 -11.71 13.52
C SER A 40 7.97 -11.78 12.04
N VAL A 41 8.88 -12.70 11.72
CA VAL A 41 9.41 -12.89 10.36
C VAL A 41 8.77 -14.13 9.74
N GLN A 42 8.21 -13.99 8.55
CA GLN A 42 7.62 -15.08 7.77
C GLN A 42 8.35 -15.22 6.44
N HIS A 43 8.92 -16.40 6.19
CA HIS A 43 9.53 -16.74 4.91
C HIS A 43 8.46 -17.37 4.01
N LEU A 44 7.88 -16.56 3.11
CA LEU A 44 6.81 -17.02 2.22
C LEU A 44 7.36 -17.83 1.03
N ARG A 45 8.55 -17.44 0.54
CA ARG A 45 9.31 -18.15 -0.50
C ARG A 45 10.79 -17.75 -0.41
N LEU A 46 11.67 -18.46 -1.11
CA LEU A 46 13.06 -18.05 -1.25
C LEU A 46 13.16 -16.65 -1.91
N GLY A 47 13.63 -15.66 -1.14
CA GLY A 47 13.68 -14.26 -1.57
C GLY A 47 12.37 -13.48 -1.38
N LEU A 48 11.35 -14.07 -0.75
CA LEU A 48 10.08 -13.40 -0.39
C LEU A 48 9.87 -13.50 1.12
N VAL A 49 10.05 -12.38 1.82
CA VAL A 49 10.00 -12.30 3.28
C VAL A 49 8.96 -11.27 3.70
N LEU A 50 8.13 -11.63 4.66
CA LEU A 50 7.15 -10.74 5.28
C LEU A 50 7.55 -10.50 6.74
N LEU A 51 7.79 -9.25 7.09
CA LEU A 51 8.06 -8.78 8.44
C LEU A 51 6.75 -8.22 9.01
N LYS A 52 6.11 -8.98 9.90
CA LYS A 52 4.82 -8.64 10.51
C LYS A 52 5.01 -7.61 11.61
N GLY A 53 4.24 -6.52 11.57
CA GLY A 53 4.28 -5.47 12.59
C GLY A 53 5.67 -4.85 12.77
N PHE A 54 6.45 -4.77 11.70
CA PHE A 54 7.83 -4.28 11.74
C PHE A 54 7.93 -2.77 11.97
N VAL A 55 7.01 -2.00 11.37
CA VAL A 55 6.96 -0.55 11.55
C VAL A 55 6.25 -0.24 12.86
N LYS A 56 6.94 0.46 13.76
CA LYS A 56 6.41 0.80 15.09
C LYS A 56 5.26 1.81 15.00
N PRO A 57 4.34 1.83 15.97
CA PRO A 57 3.19 2.73 15.94
C PRO A 57 3.55 4.20 15.65
N GLU A 58 4.55 4.73 16.33
CA GLU A 58 5.06 6.10 16.16
C GLU A 58 5.57 6.38 14.74
N ASP A 59 6.32 5.43 14.16
CA ASP A 59 6.83 5.53 12.80
C ASP A 59 5.68 5.46 11.77
N GLN A 60 4.65 4.65 12.04
CA GLN A 60 3.47 4.59 11.17
C GLN A 60 2.75 5.95 11.12
N VAL A 61 2.59 6.60 12.27
CA VAL A 61 1.99 7.95 12.37
C VAL A 61 2.84 8.96 11.59
N GLU A 62 4.15 8.96 11.77
CA GLU A 62 5.07 9.88 11.10
C GLU A 62 5.05 9.68 9.57
N ILE A 63 5.06 8.42 9.11
CA ILE A 63 4.97 8.10 7.68
C ILE A 63 3.65 8.63 7.10
N VAL A 64 2.51 8.40 7.77
CA VAL A 64 1.22 8.92 7.29
C VAL A 64 1.20 10.44 7.21
N ARG A 65 1.70 11.13 8.25
CA ARG A 65 1.80 12.61 8.26
C ARG A 65 2.69 13.12 7.14
N THR A 66 3.84 12.48 6.93
CA THR A 66 4.78 12.82 5.85
C THR A 66 4.15 12.60 4.48
N CYS A 67 3.49 11.46 4.26
CA CYS A 67 2.76 11.19 3.03
C CYS A 67 1.63 12.19 2.78
N ARG A 68 0.91 12.63 3.82
CA ARG A 68 -0.10 13.69 3.71
C ARG A 68 0.56 14.98 3.24
N GLN A 69 1.61 15.43 3.93
CA GLN A 69 2.29 16.70 3.64
C GLN A 69 2.85 16.75 2.21
N LEU A 70 3.44 15.65 1.75
CA LEU A 70 3.94 15.53 0.37
C LEU A 70 2.79 15.44 -0.64
N GLY A 71 1.71 14.75 -0.28
CA GLY A 71 0.56 14.48 -1.15
C GLY A 71 -0.37 15.66 -1.37
N ILE A 72 -0.35 16.68 -0.50
CA ILE A 72 -1.05 17.97 -0.68
C ILE A 72 -0.17 19.05 -1.33
N GLY A 73 1.13 18.77 -1.46
CA GLY A 73 2.12 19.71 -1.98
C GLY A 73 2.34 19.60 -3.50
N PRO A 74 3.40 20.26 -4.03
CA PRO A 74 3.79 20.15 -5.43
C PRO A 74 4.06 18.70 -5.83
N GLY A 75 3.26 18.18 -6.77
CA GLY A 75 3.32 16.78 -7.13
C GLY A 75 2.47 15.86 -6.26
N GLU A 76 1.31 16.38 -5.89
CA GLU A 76 0.22 15.74 -5.17
C GLU A 76 -0.17 14.34 -5.67
N PHE A 77 -1.01 13.68 -4.88
CA PHE A 77 -1.67 12.46 -5.31
C PHE A 77 -2.48 12.68 -6.58
N TYR A 78 -2.29 11.80 -7.56
CA TYR A 78 -3.09 11.77 -8.76
C TYR A 78 -3.74 10.40 -8.94
N LYS A 79 -4.83 10.38 -9.69
CA LYS A 79 -5.57 9.16 -10.02
C LYS A 79 -5.17 8.69 -11.41
N PRO A 80 -4.41 7.60 -11.54
CA PRO A 80 -3.93 7.16 -12.85
C PRO A 80 -5.09 6.60 -13.68
N SER A 81 -4.93 6.61 -15.00
CA SER A 81 -5.94 6.11 -15.94
C SER A 81 -5.33 5.13 -16.93
N PHE A 82 -6.01 4.05 -17.26
CA PHE A 82 -5.59 3.12 -18.32
C PHE A 82 -5.46 3.85 -19.68
N LYS A 83 -4.69 3.29 -20.64
CA LYS A 83 -4.58 3.82 -22.02
C LYS A 83 -5.94 4.02 -22.72
N ASN A 84 -6.96 3.29 -22.29
CA ASN A 84 -8.34 3.41 -22.76
C ASN A 84 -9.18 4.45 -21.99
N GLY A 85 -8.56 5.27 -21.13
CA GLY A 85 -9.21 6.33 -20.34
C GLY A 85 -9.90 5.85 -19.04
N THR A 86 -9.97 4.54 -18.76
CA THR A 86 -10.58 4.05 -17.52
C THR A 86 -9.76 4.54 -16.31
N LYS A 87 -10.37 5.05 -15.25
CA LYS A 87 -9.62 5.47 -14.05
C LYS A 87 -9.36 4.29 -13.10
N MET A 88 -8.16 4.22 -12.54
CA MET A 88 -7.84 3.23 -11.50
C MET A 88 -8.66 3.44 -10.23
N LYS A 89 -8.75 2.41 -9.39
CA LYS A 89 -9.30 2.52 -8.03
C LYS A 89 -8.22 2.78 -6.98
N LEU A 90 -7.21 3.59 -7.31
CA LEU A 90 -6.16 4.04 -6.38
C LEU A 90 -5.73 5.47 -6.68
N TRP A 91 -5.10 6.09 -5.70
CA TRP A 91 -4.36 7.36 -5.83
C TRP A 91 -2.88 7.06 -5.63
N MET A 92 -2.01 7.71 -6.39
CA MET A 92 -0.56 7.51 -6.27
C MET A 92 0.21 8.83 -6.35
N MET A 93 1.43 8.81 -5.81
CA MET A 93 2.46 9.81 -6.03
C MET A 93 3.82 9.10 -6.04
N CYS A 94 4.82 9.68 -6.72
CA CYS A 94 6.18 9.15 -6.78
C CYS A 94 7.14 10.10 -6.05
N LEU A 95 8.10 9.55 -5.31
CA LEU A 95 9.19 10.27 -4.66
C LEU A 95 10.52 9.76 -5.23
N GLY A 96 11.46 10.66 -5.54
CA GLY A 96 12.69 10.31 -6.25
C GLY A 96 12.48 10.25 -7.76
N LYS A 97 12.77 9.11 -8.40
CA LYS A 97 12.49 8.93 -9.84
C LYS A 97 10.99 8.76 -10.07
N ASN A 98 10.44 9.45 -11.06
CA ASN A 98 9.04 9.29 -11.42
C ASN A 98 8.88 8.10 -12.36
N TRP A 99 8.00 7.16 -12.01
CA TRP A 99 7.58 6.12 -12.94
C TRP A 99 6.51 6.69 -13.86
N ASP A 100 6.77 6.69 -15.16
CA ASP A 100 5.82 7.06 -16.17
C ASP A 100 5.08 5.80 -16.65
N PRO A 101 3.76 5.70 -16.41
CA PRO A 101 3.00 4.53 -16.84
C PRO A 101 2.66 4.47 -18.32
N THR A 102 2.77 5.57 -19.06
CA THR A 102 2.59 5.58 -20.52
C THR A 102 3.78 4.93 -21.20
N THR A 103 4.99 5.26 -20.75
CA THR A 103 6.24 4.75 -21.30
C THR A 103 6.74 3.48 -20.61
N GLY A 104 6.34 3.24 -19.36
CA GLY A 104 6.86 2.14 -18.53
C GLY A 104 8.29 2.37 -18.04
N PHE A 105 8.80 3.61 -18.13
CA PHE A 105 10.17 3.96 -17.76
C PHE A 105 10.22 4.97 -16.62
N TYR A 106 11.34 4.99 -15.90
CA TYR A 106 11.61 5.96 -14.85
C TYR A 106 12.34 7.19 -15.40
N GLY A 107 11.77 8.38 -15.21
CA GLY A 107 12.32 9.68 -15.66
C GLY A 107 12.53 10.70 -14.53
N PRO A 108 13.27 11.80 -14.79
CA PRO A 108 13.47 12.88 -13.83
C PRO A 108 12.26 13.83 -13.72
N THR A 109 11.38 13.84 -14.72
CA THR A 109 10.21 14.69 -14.82
C THR A 109 8.93 13.86 -14.74
N ARG A 110 7.84 14.50 -14.31
CA ARG A 110 6.50 13.92 -14.21
C ARG A 110 5.72 14.14 -15.51
N PRO A 111 5.61 13.16 -16.41
CA PRO A 111 4.47 13.09 -17.31
C PRO A 111 3.24 12.62 -16.51
N CYS A 112 2.12 13.30 -16.73
CA CYS A 112 0.85 13.10 -16.07
C CYS A 112 0.02 12.01 -16.75
N ASP A 113 0.22 10.76 -16.33
CA ASP A 113 -0.42 9.60 -16.95
C ASP A 113 -0.54 8.50 -15.87
N GLY A 114 -1.44 7.51 -15.85
CA GLY A 114 -1.64 6.53 -16.92
C GLY A 114 -1.59 5.04 -16.45
N ALA A 115 -1.44 4.78 -15.14
CA ALA A 115 -1.01 3.49 -14.57
C ALA A 115 -2.09 2.42 -14.35
N GLN A 116 -1.65 1.19 -14.03
CA GLN A 116 -2.46 0.01 -13.69
C GLN A 116 -1.88 -0.72 -12.47
N LEU A 117 -2.70 -1.39 -11.65
CA LEU A 117 -2.28 -2.32 -10.59
C LEU A 117 -3.26 -3.49 -10.59
N GLY A 118 -2.96 -4.45 -11.46
CA GLY A 118 -3.46 -5.82 -11.36
C GLY A 118 -2.31 -6.73 -10.91
N LEU A 119 -2.44 -8.03 -11.15
CA LEU A 119 -1.31 -8.93 -11.01
C LEU A 119 -0.24 -8.53 -12.05
N HIS A 120 0.92 -8.08 -11.59
CA HIS A 120 2.00 -7.51 -12.39
C HIS A 120 3.36 -7.96 -11.87
N GLN A 121 4.40 -7.71 -12.67
CA GLN A 121 5.78 -7.82 -12.24
C GLN A 121 6.37 -6.42 -12.24
N ASP A 122 7.23 -6.16 -11.26
CA ASP A 122 8.07 -4.98 -11.22
C ASP A 122 9.32 -5.27 -12.02
N LYS A 123 9.36 -4.80 -13.26
CA LYS A 123 10.43 -5.09 -14.23
C LYS A 123 10.93 -3.86 -14.99
N ASP A 124 10.61 -2.69 -14.45
CA ASP A 124 10.87 -1.39 -15.08
C ASP A 124 12.18 -0.76 -14.54
N GLU A 125 12.86 -1.44 -13.61
CA GLU A 125 14.19 -1.09 -13.14
C GLU A 125 15.28 -1.51 -14.14
N SER A 126 16.51 -1.05 -13.92
CA SER A 126 17.63 -1.39 -14.80
C SER A 126 17.84 -2.91 -14.88
N GLY A 127 18.24 -3.42 -16.06
CA GLY A 127 18.55 -4.84 -16.21
C GLY A 127 19.62 -5.34 -15.22
N ARG A 128 20.54 -4.46 -14.81
CA ARG A 128 21.51 -4.74 -13.73
C ARG A 128 20.81 -4.96 -12.39
N SER A 129 19.91 -4.07 -11.98
CA SER A 129 19.15 -4.18 -10.72
C SER A 129 18.35 -5.48 -10.67
N ILE A 130 17.66 -5.80 -11.78
CA ILE A 130 16.88 -7.04 -11.91
C ILE A 130 17.77 -8.28 -11.86
N ASN A 131 18.86 -8.32 -12.65
CA ASN A 131 19.76 -9.48 -12.72
C ASN A 131 20.49 -9.74 -11.40
N GLN A 132 20.79 -8.69 -10.63
CA GLN A 132 21.34 -8.82 -9.28
C GLN A 132 20.30 -9.24 -8.23
N GLY A 133 19.01 -9.23 -8.58
CA GLY A 133 17.92 -9.56 -7.67
C GLY A 133 17.76 -8.54 -6.55
N LEU A 134 18.09 -7.25 -6.79
CA LEU A 134 17.97 -6.19 -5.79
C LEU A 134 16.51 -6.07 -5.33
N PRO A 135 16.24 -6.00 -4.02
CA PRO A 135 14.89 -6.20 -3.50
C PRO A 135 13.96 -5.02 -3.78
N ILE A 136 12.67 -5.34 -3.86
CA ILE A 136 11.57 -4.40 -3.64
C ILE A 136 11.17 -4.49 -2.18
N ILE A 137 11.02 -3.34 -1.53
CA ILE A 137 10.52 -3.24 -0.16
C ILE A 137 9.18 -2.53 -0.19
N SER A 138 8.12 -3.18 0.31
CA SER A 138 6.76 -2.67 0.34
C SER A 138 6.28 -2.54 1.79
N ILE A 139 5.97 -1.32 2.21
CA ILE A 139 5.43 -1.02 3.54
C ILE A 139 3.91 -0.82 3.43
N SER A 140 3.14 -1.48 4.30
CA SER A 140 1.67 -1.38 4.33
C SER A 140 1.19 -0.63 5.58
N LEU A 141 0.32 0.37 5.41
CA LEU A 141 -0.31 1.13 6.49
C LEU A 141 -1.82 1.28 6.26
N GLY A 142 -2.61 1.29 7.33
CA GLY A 142 -4.07 1.43 7.26
C GLY A 142 -4.80 0.09 7.10
N ASP A 143 -5.82 0.05 6.24
CA ASP A 143 -6.64 -1.14 6.04
C ASP A 143 -5.82 -2.31 5.48
N THR A 144 -6.13 -3.51 5.97
CA THR A 144 -5.51 -4.77 5.58
C THR A 144 -5.78 -5.06 4.10
N ALA A 145 -4.75 -5.48 3.37
CA ALA A 145 -4.89 -5.94 1.99
C ALA A 145 -4.58 -7.43 1.84
N GLU A 146 -5.39 -8.11 1.03
CA GLU A 146 -5.08 -9.45 0.54
C GLU A 146 -4.10 -9.32 -0.64
N PHE A 147 -2.86 -9.73 -0.39
CA PHE A 147 -1.77 -9.75 -1.36
C PHE A 147 -1.70 -11.10 -2.05
N LEU A 148 -1.69 -11.09 -3.38
CA LEU A 148 -1.51 -12.22 -4.25
C LEU A 148 -0.06 -12.28 -4.74
N PHE A 149 0.53 -13.48 -4.78
CA PHE A 149 1.78 -13.71 -5.48
C PHE A 149 1.85 -15.10 -6.14
N GLY A 150 2.58 -15.22 -7.25
CA GLY A 150 2.77 -16.48 -7.96
C GLY A 150 3.76 -16.39 -9.13
N ASP A 151 4.05 -17.53 -9.75
CA ASP A 151 4.95 -17.62 -10.91
C ASP A 151 4.29 -17.21 -12.24
N THR A 152 2.96 -17.14 -12.27
CA THR A 152 2.19 -16.84 -13.48
C THR A 152 1.19 -15.73 -13.23
N ARG A 153 0.64 -15.15 -14.30
CA ARG A 153 -0.41 -14.12 -14.21
C ARG A 153 -1.80 -14.70 -13.89
N ASP A 154 -1.86 -15.90 -13.35
CA ASP A 154 -3.11 -16.60 -13.01
C ASP A 154 -3.46 -16.34 -11.54
N LYS A 155 -4.62 -15.71 -11.30
CA LYS A 155 -5.09 -15.39 -9.95
C LYS A 155 -5.55 -16.62 -9.17
N ASP A 156 -6.06 -17.64 -9.86
CA ASP A 156 -6.60 -18.83 -9.20
C ASP A 156 -5.48 -19.74 -8.68
N ARG A 157 -4.28 -19.59 -9.27
CA ARG A 157 -3.04 -20.27 -8.83
C ARG A 157 -2.17 -19.42 -7.92
N ALA A 158 -2.57 -18.18 -7.63
CA ALA A 158 -1.80 -17.28 -6.79
C ALA A 158 -1.95 -17.64 -5.30
N THR A 159 -0.84 -17.57 -4.58
CA THR A 159 -0.82 -17.67 -3.11
C THR A 159 -1.29 -16.36 -2.50
N LYS A 160 -2.01 -16.44 -1.37
CA LYS A 160 -2.62 -15.31 -0.68
C LYS A 160 -1.96 -15.08 0.68
N VAL A 161 -1.69 -13.83 1.02
CA VAL A 161 -1.27 -13.42 2.37
C VAL A 161 -1.90 -12.08 2.73
N ASN A 162 -2.25 -11.87 4.00
CA ASN A 162 -2.74 -10.58 4.47
C ASN A 162 -1.56 -9.67 4.85
N LEU A 163 -1.55 -8.46 4.27
CA LEU A 163 -0.69 -7.36 4.68
C LEU A 163 -1.49 -6.39 5.54
N GLU A 164 -1.14 -6.32 6.81
CA GLU A 164 -1.77 -5.47 7.83
C GLU A 164 -0.95 -4.18 8.04
N SER A 165 -1.50 -3.24 8.81
CA SER A 165 -0.79 -1.99 9.12
C SER A 165 0.48 -2.27 9.91
N GLY A 166 1.60 -1.77 9.40
CA GLY A 166 2.94 -1.94 9.96
C GLY A 166 3.73 -3.10 9.36
N ASP A 167 3.15 -3.87 8.44
CA ASP A 167 3.87 -4.95 7.76
C ASP A 167 4.82 -4.42 6.69
N VAL A 168 5.96 -5.10 6.55
CA VAL A 168 6.93 -4.89 5.48
C VAL A 168 7.13 -6.17 4.68
N LEU A 169 6.87 -6.11 3.38
CA LEU A 169 7.08 -7.19 2.44
C LEU A 169 8.35 -6.92 1.62
N ILE A 170 9.23 -7.92 1.49
CA ILE A 170 10.47 -7.85 0.74
C ILE A 170 10.46 -8.89 -0.37
N LEU A 171 10.59 -8.44 -1.62
CA LEU A 171 10.70 -9.28 -2.82
C LEU A 171 12.06 -9.11 -3.49
N GLY A 172 12.95 -10.07 -3.34
CA GLY A 172 14.31 -10.03 -3.90
C GLY A 172 14.80 -11.40 -4.37
N GLY A 173 16.02 -11.45 -4.88
CA GLY A 173 16.65 -12.68 -5.37
C GLY A 173 15.76 -13.41 -6.37
N ARG A 174 15.51 -14.71 -6.12
CA ARG A 174 14.67 -15.54 -7.01
C ARG A 174 13.21 -15.12 -7.08
N SER A 175 12.72 -14.40 -6.07
CA SER A 175 11.34 -13.91 -6.02
C SER A 175 11.17 -12.49 -6.57
N ARG A 176 12.26 -11.88 -7.07
CA ARG A 176 12.28 -10.48 -7.53
C ARG A 176 11.28 -10.20 -8.66
N LEU A 177 10.98 -11.19 -9.48
CA LEU A 177 10.08 -11.10 -10.63
C LEU A 177 8.79 -11.93 -10.43
N LEU A 178 8.34 -12.18 -9.19
CA LEU A 178 7.05 -12.82 -9.00
C LEU A 178 5.92 -11.92 -9.51
N PHE A 179 4.93 -12.55 -10.14
CA PHE A 179 3.65 -11.90 -10.40
C PHE A 179 2.97 -11.62 -9.07
N HIS A 180 2.60 -10.38 -8.81
CA HIS A 180 1.99 -9.99 -7.55
C HIS A 180 1.02 -8.82 -7.68
N GLY A 181 0.18 -8.63 -6.66
CA GLY A 181 -0.81 -7.54 -6.63
C GLY A 181 -1.79 -7.65 -5.47
N ILE A 182 -2.66 -6.66 -5.34
CA ILE A 182 -3.72 -6.65 -4.32
C ILE A 182 -5.04 -7.11 -4.95
N SER A 183 -5.66 -8.14 -4.36
CA SER A 183 -7.00 -8.59 -4.78
C SER A 183 -8.11 -7.78 -4.12
N HIS A 184 -7.97 -7.51 -2.82
CA HIS A 184 -8.99 -6.87 -2.01
C HIS A 184 -8.37 -6.10 -0.85
N VAL A 185 -8.95 -4.95 -0.51
CA VAL A 185 -8.65 -4.20 0.71
C VAL A 185 -9.83 -4.36 1.66
N LYS A 186 -9.59 -4.92 2.84
CA LYS A 186 -10.61 -5.22 3.85
C LYS A 186 -10.96 -3.91 4.59
N PRO A 187 -12.17 -3.36 4.39
CA PRO A 187 -12.52 -2.07 4.97
C PRO A 187 -12.57 -2.14 6.50
N ASN A 188 -12.25 -1.03 7.15
CA ASN A 188 -12.35 -0.86 8.62
C ASN A 188 -11.45 -1.80 9.43
N THR A 189 -10.29 -2.18 8.88
CA THR A 189 -9.29 -3.00 9.56
C THR A 189 -8.05 -2.21 9.97
N ALA A 190 -7.94 -0.94 9.57
CA ALA A 190 -6.93 -0.03 10.06
C ALA A 190 -6.98 0.10 11.60
N PRO A 191 -5.82 0.09 12.29
CA PRO A 191 -5.77 0.31 13.74
C PRO A 191 -6.47 1.60 14.15
N THR A 192 -7.19 1.58 15.27
CA THR A 192 -7.96 2.75 15.74
C THR A 192 -7.04 3.90 16.12
N TRP A 193 -5.95 3.63 16.83
CA TRP A 193 -4.95 4.63 17.23
C TRP A 193 -4.38 5.38 16.03
N LEU A 194 -4.09 4.68 14.92
CA LEU A 194 -3.54 5.32 13.72
C LEU A 194 -4.53 6.33 13.12
N LYS A 195 -5.82 5.96 13.06
CA LYS A 195 -6.88 6.85 12.59
C LYS A 195 -7.11 8.03 13.52
N GLU A 196 -7.09 7.80 14.83
CA GLU A 196 -7.29 8.83 15.86
C GLU A 196 -6.14 9.86 15.86
N GLU A 197 -4.90 9.40 15.69
CA GLU A 197 -3.71 10.27 15.74
C GLU A 197 -3.42 11.04 14.45
N THR A 198 -3.84 10.51 13.30
CA THR A 198 -3.54 11.14 12.00
C THR A 198 -4.76 11.69 11.30
N GLY A 199 -5.98 11.24 11.64
CA GLY A 199 -7.18 11.49 10.84
C GLY A 199 -7.24 10.67 9.55
N LEU A 200 -6.51 9.54 9.47
CA LEU A 200 -6.41 8.75 8.24
C LEU A 200 -7.79 8.31 7.74
N ARG A 201 -8.10 8.66 6.48
CA ARG A 201 -9.35 8.24 5.83
C ARG A 201 -9.39 6.72 5.61
N PRO A 202 -10.59 6.12 5.45
CA PRO A 202 -10.71 4.70 5.13
C PRO A 202 -9.91 4.33 3.88
N GLY A 203 -9.16 3.21 3.95
CA GLY A 203 -8.27 2.77 2.88
C GLY A 203 -6.90 2.31 3.37
N ARG A 204 -6.02 2.03 2.40
CA ARG A 204 -4.66 1.53 2.61
C ARG A 204 -3.66 2.43 1.92
N ILE A 205 -2.55 2.70 2.61
CA ILE A 205 -1.35 3.33 2.06
C ILE A 205 -0.28 2.26 1.84
N ASN A 206 0.44 2.38 0.73
CA ASN A 206 1.56 1.51 0.40
C ASN A 206 2.74 2.33 -0.09
N LEU A 207 3.91 2.14 0.52
CA LEU A 207 5.16 2.71 0.06
C LEU A 207 6.01 1.58 -0.54
N THR A 208 6.39 1.73 -1.82
CA THR A 208 7.23 0.75 -2.51
C THR A 208 8.59 1.37 -2.83
N PHE A 209 9.64 0.83 -2.23
CA PHE A 209 11.03 1.24 -2.45
C PHE A 209 11.73 0.27 -3.40
N ARG A 210 12.48 0.84 -4.35
CA ARG A 210 13.17 0.12 -5.42
C ARG A 210 14.51 0.79 -5.67
N GLN A 211 15.53 0.01 -6.05
CA GLN A 211 16.82 0.54 -6.49
C GLN A 211 16.94 0.43 -8.01
N TYR A 212 17.43 1.50 -8.65
CA TYR A 212 17.65 1.57 -10.10
C TYR A 212 19.12 1.44 -10.46
#